data_AF-A0A0C9UUY6-F1
#
_entry.id   AF-A0A0C9UUY6-F1
#
_cell.length_a   1.000
_cell.length_b   1.000
_cell.length_c   1.000
_cell.angle_alpha   90.00
_cell.angle_beta   90.00
_cell.angle_gamma   90.00
#
_symmetry.space_group_name_H-M   'P 1'
#
loop_
_entity.id
_entity.type
_entity.pdbx_description
1 polymer ?
#
loop_
_entity_poly.entity_id
_entity_poly.type
_entity_poly.pdbx_seq_one_letter_code
_entity_poly.pdbx_strand_id
1 'polypeptide(L)' 'QLLVTTQHNIAEHMHEIPMEQLLKMFQDAVALTRGIGIQYIWIDSLCIIQWNKADWEQQTREALSYFQQMKTLEKL' A
#
# COMPACT_ATOMS: atom_id res chain seq x y z
N GLN A 1 -10.16 -9.10 9.98
CA GLN A 1 -9.27 -9.81 9.03
C GLN A 1 -8.21 -8.81 8.58
N LEU A 2 -6.93 -9.20 8.53
CA LEU A 2 -5.87 -8.28 8.09
C LEU A 2 -5.99 -8.11 6.57
N LEU A 3 -6.16 -6.88 6.09
CA LEU A 3 -6.12 -6.59 4.65
C LEU A 3 -4.68 -6.77 4.18
N VAL A 4 -4.51 -7.60 3.15
CA VAL A 4 -3.21 -7.91 2.55
C VAL A 4 -3.28 -7.79 1.05
N THR A 5 -2.19 -7.31 0.47
CA THR A 5 -2.01 -7.31 -0.97
C THR A 5 -1.53 -8.68 -1.43
N THR A 6 -2.12 -9.17 -2.50
CA THR A 6 -1.83 -10.45 -3.16
C THR A 6 -1.78 -10.19 -4.67
N GLN A 7 -1.34 -11.17 -5.46
CA GLN A 7 -1.34 -11.04 -6.92
C GLN A 7 -2.73 -10.80 -7.53
N HIS A 8 -3.80 -11.18 -6.82
CA HIS A 8 -5.16 -11.09 -7.34
C HIS A 8 -5.80 -9.71 -7.10
N ASN A 9 -5.43 -9.01 -6.02
CA ASN A 9 -6.03 -7.74 -5.62
C ASN A 9 -5.07 -6.54 -5.70
N ILE A 10 -3.83 -6.73 -6.17
CA ILE A 10 -2.86 -5.63 -6.37
C ILE A 10 -3.41 -4.53 -7.30
N ALA A 11 -4.10 -4.90 -8.38
CA ALA A 11 -4.66 -3.94 -9.32
C ALA A 11 -5.73 -3.06 -8.67
N GLU A 12 -6.56 -3.65 -7.79
CA GLU A 12 -7.58 -2.94 -7.02
C GLU A 12 -6.92 -2.02 -5.99
N HIS A 13 -5.97 -2.54 -5.22
CA HIS A 13 -5.23 -1.76 -4.20
C HIS A 13 -4.41 -0.60 -4.78
N MET A 14 -3.93 -0.73 -6.04
CA MET A 14 -3.25 0.35 -6.76
C MET A 14 -4.21 1.42 -7.27
N HIS A 15 -5.48 1.09 -7.46
CA HIS A 15 -6.51 2.06 -7.81
C HIS A 15 -6.98 2.82 -6.56
N GLU A 16 -7.48 2.08 -5.57
CA GLU A 16 -7.86 2.63 -4.27
C GLU A 16 -8.00 1.52 -3.23
N ILE A 17 -7.73 1.86 -1.97
CA ILE A 17 -8.08 1.03 -0.83
C ILE A 17 -9.12 1.80 -0.01
N PRO A 18 -10.40 1.36 0.01
CA PRO A 18 -11.42 2.03 0.79
C PRO A 18 -11.06 2.04 2.28
N MET A 19 -11.15 3.22 2.92
CA MET A 19 -10.80 3.39 4.34
C MET A 19 -11.60 2.47 5.27
N GLU A 20 -12.82 2.12 4.88
CA GLU A 20 -13.72 1.22 5.62
C GLU A 20 -13.22 -0.23 5.66
N GLN A 21 -12.42 -0.64 4.68
CA GLN A 21 -11.82 -1.98 4.63
C GLN A 21 -10.53 -2.07 5.48
N LEU A 22 -9.95 -0.92 5.84
CA LEU A 22 -8.79 -0.87 6.71
C LEU A 22 -9.19 -1.16 8.15
N LEU A 23 -8.32 -1.90 8.85
CA LEU A 23 -8.41 -2.03 10.29
C LEU A 23 -8.29 -0.64 10.94
N LYS A 24 -8.94 -0.46 12.11
CA LYS A 24 -8.94 0.80 12.84
C LYS A 24 -7.54 1.38 13.07
N MET A 25 -6.56 0.52 13.38
CA MET A 25 -5.16 0.90 13.53
C MET A 25 -4.57 1.56 12.27
N PHE A 26 -4.88 1.05 11.08
CA PHE A 26 -4.40 1.63 9.82
C PHE A 26 -5.15 2.92 9.48
N GLN A 27 -6.45 3.01 9.80
CA GLN A 27 -7.20 4.25 9.65
C GLN A 27 -6.60 5.36 10.51
N ASP A 28 -6.26 5.05 11.77
CA ASP A 28 -5.65 6.00 12.70
C ASP A 28 -4.24 6.40 12.23
N ALA A 29 -3.46 5.46 11.68
CA ALA A 29 -2.15 5.74 11.09
C ALA A 29 -2.25 6.67 9.86
N VAL A 30 -3.23 6.44 8.98
CA VAL A 30 -3.50 7.32 7.83
C VAL A 30 -3.94 8.71 8.29
N ALA A 31 -4.81 8.80 9.30
CA ALA A 31 -5.27 10.06 9.86
C ALA A 31 -4.12 10.87 10.48
N LEU A 32 -3.24 10.21 11.24
CA LEU A 32 -2.05 10.83 11.83
C LEU A 32 -1.11 11.34 10.73
N THR A 33 -0.82 10.50 9.73
CA THR A 33 0.08 10.82 8.62
C THR A 33 -0.40 12.05 7.85
N ARG A 34 -1.70 12.10 7.52
CA ARG A 34 -2.33 13.27 6.89
C ARG A 34 -2.33 14.50 7.80
N GLY A 35 -2.56 14.30 9.11
CA GLY A 35 -2.56 15.38 10.10
C GLY A 35 -1.22 16.09 10.26
N ILE A 36 -0.11 15.39 9.98
CA ILE A 36 1.25 15.97 9.96
C ILE A 36 1.71 16.41 8.56
N GLY A 37 0.81 16.44 7.58
CA GLY A 37 1.10 16.87 6.21
C GLY A 37 1.88 15.88 5.37
N ILE A 38 1.99 14.62 5.80
CA ILE A 38 2.57 13.56 4.99
C ILE A 38 1.46 12.91 4.16
N GLN A 39 1.73 12.78 2.87
CA GLN A 39 0.75 12.32 1.89
C GLN A 39 0.70 10.78 1.78
N TYR A 40 1.81 10.11 2.09
CA TYR A 40 1.98 8.68 1.89
C TYR A 40 2.46 7.99 3.17
N ILE A 41 1.83 6.87 3.49
CA ILE A 41 2.28 5.94 4.54
C ILE A 41 2.62 4.60 3.90
N TRP A 42 3.74 4.01 4.32
CA TRP A 42 4.13 2.67 3.91
C TRP A 42 3.64 1.65 4.94
N ILE A 43 2.82 0.68 4.51
CA ILE A 43 2.32 -0.41 5.34
C ILE A 43 2.67 -1.71 4.62
N ASP A 44 3.61 -2.49 5.17
CA ASP A 44 4.18 -3.68 4.50
C ASP A 44 3.11 -4.65 3.98
N SER A 45 2.05 -4.89 4.76
CA SER A 45 0.97 -5.80 4.34
C SER A 45 0.17 -5.30 3.14
N LEU A 46 0.15 -3.98 2.89
CA LEU A 46 -0.55 -3.35 1.76
C LEU A 46 0.40 -3.02 0.60
N CYS A 47 1.66 -2.73 0.87
CA CYS A 47 2.63 -2.32 -0.14
C CYS A 47 3.44 -3.48 -0.73
N ILE A 48 3.36 -4.68 -0.15
CA ILE A 48 4.09 -5.88 -0.61
C ILE A 48 3.09 -7.00 -0.91
N ILE A 49 3.23 -7.67 -2.06
CA ILE A 49 2.42 -8.83 -2.41
C ILE A 49 2.80 -10.00 -1.51
N GLN A 50 1.82 -10.50 -0.76
CA GLN A 50 1.98 -11.57 0.20
C GLN A 50 1.88 -12.94 -0.48
N TRP A 51 2.50 -13.95 0.15
CA TRP A 51 2.43 -15.38 -0.20
C TRP A 51 3.13 -15.85 -1.48
N ASN A 52 3.80 -14.98 -2.23
CA ASN A 52 4.71 -15.42 -3.28
C ASN A 52 6.17 -15.46 -2.75
N LYS A 53 6.63 -16.69 -2.45
CA LYS A 53 7.97 -16.94 -1.89
C LYS A 53 9.11 -16.64 -2.87
N ALA A 54 8.85 -16.67 -4.18
CA ALA A 54 9.83 -16.32 -5.21
C ALA A 54 9.89 -14.80 -5.47
N ASP A 55 8.82 -14.06 -5.16
CA ASP A 55 8.73 -12.61 -5.35
C ASP A 55 9.34 -11.80 -4.19
N TRP A 56 9.47 -12.35 -2.98
CA TRP A 56 9.88 -11.56 -1.81
C TRP A 56 11.27 -10.91 -1.98
N GLU A 57 12.21 -11.60 -2.65
CA GLU A 57 13.57 -11.09 -2.94
C GLU A 57 13.63 -10.13 -4.13
N GLN A 58 12.69 -10.23 -5.07
CA GLN A 58 12.61 -9.35 -6.24
C GLN A 58 11.83 -8.06 -5.91
N GLN A 59 10.74 -8.19 -5.15
CA GLN A 59 9.87 -7.08 -4.78
C GLN A 59 10.50 -6.13 -3.76
N THR A 60 11.50 -6.54 -2.98
CA THR A 60 12.26 -5.58 -2.15
C THR A 60 12.99 -4.53 -3.00
N ARG A 61 13.36 -4.86 -4.24
CA ARG A 61 13.96 -3.92 -5.21
C ARG A 61 12.91 -3.12 -5.99
N GLU A 62 11.77 -3.73 -6.32
CA GLU A 62 10.66 -3.08 -7.04
C GLU A 62 9.75 -2.23 -6.13
N ALA A 63 9.77 -2.42 -4.80
CA ALA A 63 9.02 -1.61 -3.83
C ALA A 63 9.23 -0.09 -4.02
N LEU A 64 10.44 0.31 -4.44
CA LEU A 64 10.77 1.68 -4.81
C LEU A 64 10.06 2.18 -6.07
N SER A 65 9.80 1.30 -7.05
CA SER A 65 9.11 1.64 -8.30
C SER A 65 7.60 1.81 -8.09
N TYR A 66 6.98 1.04 -7.18
CA TYR A 66 5.58 1.22 -6.80
C TYR A 66 5.34 2.56 -6.09
N PHE A 67 6.26 2.95 -5.21
CA PHE A 67 6.23 4.28 -4.60
C PHE A 67 6.38 5.41 -5.64
N GLN A 68 7.17 5.20 -6.70
CA GLN A 68 7.24 6.13 -7.84
C GLN A 68 5.96 6.15 -8.69
N GLN A 69 5.29 5.00 -8.87
CA GLN A 69 4.01 4.92 -9.57
C GLN A 69 2.89 5.63 -8.80
N MET A 70 2.80 5.45 -7.48
CA MET A 70 1.84 6.16 -6.64
C MET A 70 2.04 7.68 -6.73
N LYS A 71 3.30 8.16 -6.71
CA LYS A 71 3.62 9.58 -6.98
C LYS A 71 3.25 10.07 -8.38
N THR A 72 3.16 9.17 -9.36
CA THR A 72 2.80 9.52 -10.74
C THR A 72 1.28 9.69 -10.89
N LEU A 73 0.49 9.01 -10.05
CA LEU A 73 -0.98 9.12 -10.03
C LEU A 73 -1.50 10.42 -9.39
N GLU A 74 -0.64 11.16 -8.68
CA GLU A 74 -0.94 12.49 -8.13
C GLU A 74 -0.93 13.64 -9.15
N LYS A 75 -0.82 13.33 -10.45
CA LYS A 75 -1.04 14.28 -11.55
C LYS A 75 -2.50 14.33 -12.04
N LEU A 76 -3.46 14.00 -11.17
CA LEU A 76 -4.88 14.32 -11.33
C LEU A 76 -5.43 14.99 -10.08
#